data_AF-A0A0K3B3B4-F1
#
_entry.id   AF-A0A0K3B3B4-F1
#
_cell.length_a   1.000
_cell.length_b   1.000
_cell.length_c   1.000
_cell.angle_alpha   90.00
_cell.angle_beta   90.00
_cell.angle_gamma   90.00
#
_symmetry.space_group_name_H-M   'P 1'
#
loop_
_entity.id
_entity.type
_entity.pdbx_description
1 polymer ?
#
loop_
_entity_poly.entity_id
_entity_poly.type
_entity_poly.pdbx_seq_one_letter_code
_entity_poly.pdbx_strand_id
1 'polypeptide(L)'
;MADLTEPVRLRAARPDEADALSGLTMRSKAYWGYNAAFLADCRDELRLRPDEVVARRTMVAERDGTVHGMATLDGDPPDGELGLLFVEPDAIGRGVGRMLYRHVMAEAARLGFAQVRIESDPHAEGFYLAMGAQRQGTNHAMPVMMAWPVRPEPSWSVAWSAGAPTVHVGNVAEFNGQFTSGVRGPDHYSCLAAFCGQRPAIIVLPQQVDDWWGRDVGAVLGWGDVEVHGGIAGDGRVSEAILNRPDLVARLTSQGSPVLPWGRTAAFDAIAPSPGGVLAAISRYESKRHSHELFRALACDHPGIVVPAQRPAGSRRALAGELAGGTKVVLKREYGVGGSGTLIVSAETKGLRALARRWADGVLVEEYVEGSDLYRNPTFDAVIDSDGEVHPVGVGLMDVDGTSYRGVTVGRGVLPEPLVDTAVGFGVAVGRALAKERYRGWYDVDFVTDRSGRLAPVEINLRLTGPAVAFHIQAALDRLRGGHHLVRTLDCVPLGARLPAGALRVHVDRVAQQCRELDATLLVTIPTAAFDPVPYLGVAIAARTSQALAEAETTVRDASTALGEMFVDLPLSPRAAHGARRRRARLRRPSR
;
A
#
# COMPACT_ATOMS: atom_id res chain seq x y z
N MET A 1 14.84 34.17 32.02
CA MET A 1 15.25 33.02 32.84
C MET A 1 14.91 31.78 32.05
N ALA A 2 15.92 31.01 31.65
CA ALA A 2 15.73 29.79 30.87
C ALA A 2 14.95 28.75 31.70
N ASP A 3 13.91 28.19 31.09
CA ASP A 3 13.14 27.06 31.62
C ASP A 3 14.07 25.83 31.65
N LEU A 4 14.67 25.57 32.81
CA LEU A 4 15.55 24.42 33.07
C LEU A 4 14.75 23.27 33.71
N THR A 5 13.57 22.96 33.16
CA THR A 5 12.90 21.70 33.52
C THR A 5 13.47 20.57 32.66
N GLU A 6 13.97 19.50 33.29
CA GLU A 6 14.48 18.37 32.50
C GLU A 6 13.34 17.72 31.69
N PRO A 7 13.62 17.22 30.47
CA PRO A 7 12.65 16.42 29.73
C PRO A 7 12.32 15.15 30.53
N VAL A 8 11.09 14.64 30.41
CA VAL A 8 10.74 13.37 31.05
C VAL A 8 11.59 12.26 30.42
N ARG A 9 12.30 11.50 31.25
CA ARG A 9 13.16 10.39 30.85
C ARG A 9 12.52 9.06 31.24
N LEU A 10 12.70 8.06 30.40
CA LEU A 10 12.29 6.69 30.68
C LEU A 10 13.48 5.90 31.23
N ARG A 11 13.27 5.15 32.32
CA ARG A 11 14.28 4.23 32.87
C ARG A 11 13.64 3.01 33.54
N ALA A 12 14.40 1.93 33.64
CA ALA A 12 13.99 0.80 34.47
C ALA A 12 13.76 1.23 35.92
N ALA A 13 12.71 0.68 36.54
CA ALA A 13 12.44 0.82 37.96
C ALA A 13 13.41 -0.03 38.79
N ARG A 14 13.64 0.39 40.04
CA ARG A 14 14.45 -0.36 41.00
C ARG A 14 13.56 -1.08 42.02
N PRO A 15 13.94 -2.27 42.52
CA PRO A 15 13.16 -3.01 43.52
C PRO A 15 12.76 -2.23 44.77
N ASP A 16 13.60 -1.30 45.22
CA ASP A 16 13.34 -0.43 46.39
C ASP A 16 12.29 0.66 46.12
N GLU A 17 11.89 0.87 44.86
CA GLU A 17 10.83 1.81 44.48
C GLU A 17 9.42 1.20 44.55
N ALA A 18 9.29 -0.12 44.77
CA ALA A 18 8.04 -0.86 44.64
C ALA A 18 6.87 -0.30 45.49
N ASP A 19 7.13 0.06 46.74
CA ASP A 19 6.10 0.63 47.63
C ASP A 19 5.66 2.04 47.15
N ALA A 20 6.62 2.86 46.69
CA ALA A 20 6.32 4.20 46.17
C ALA A 20 5.50 4.12 44.87
N LEU A 21 5.84 3.17 44.00
CA LEU A 21 5.14 2.88 42.74
C LEU A 21 3.72 2.31 42.98
N SER A 22 3.57 1.45 43.99
CA SER A 22 2.25 0.99 44.44
C SER A 22 1.41 2.17 44.96
N GLY A 23 2.02 3.10 45.70
CA GLY A 23 1.37 4.34 46.13
C GLY A 23 0.91 5.22 44.97
N LEU A 24 1.75 5.39 43.94
CA LEU A 24 1.40 6.12 42.71
C LEU A 24 0.21 5.47 42.01
N THR A 25 0.23 4.15 41.86
CA THR A 25 -0.84 3.37 41.24
C THR A 25 -2.18 3.64 41.92
N MET A 26 -2.22 3.63 43.26
CA MET A 26 -3.44 3.93 44.01
C MET A 26 -3.92 5.38 43.86
N ARG A 27 -3.00 6.36 43.86
CA ARG A 27 -3.37 7.77 43.60
C ARG A 27 -3.93 7.96 42.20
N SER A 28 -3.32 7.32 41.21
CA SER A 28 -3.73 7.35 39.81
C SER A 28 -5.10 6.69 39.63
N LYS A 29 -5.36 5.53 40.25
CA LYS A 29 -6.67 4.86 40.22
C LYS A 29 -7.77 5.71 40.87
N ALA A 30 -7.44 6.41 41.98
CA ALA A 30 -8.38 7.28 42.68
C ALA A 30 -8.79 8.53 41.89
N TYR A 31 -8.00 8.94 40.88
CA TYR A 31 -8.31 10.07 40.00
C TYR A 31 -9.71 9.98 39.35
N TRP A 32 -10.20 8.76 39.11
CA TRP A 32 -11.51 8.51 38.50
C TRP A 32 -12.70 8.69 39.46
N GLY A 33 -12.45 9.01 40.73
CA GLY A 33 -13.51 9.28 41.71
C GLY A 33 -14.15 8.03 42.32
N TYR A 34 -13.49 6.87 42.24
CA TYR A 34 -13.93 5.66 42.91
C TYR A 34 -14.02 5.83 44.43
N ASN A 35 -14.97 5.14 45.07
CA ASN A 35 -15.15 5.20 46.51
C ASN A 35 -14.02 4.46 47.26
N ALA A 36 -13.86 4.76 48.55
CA ALA A 36 -12.79 4.22 49.37
C ALA A 36 -12.84 2.69 49.55
N ALA A 37 -14.03 2.09 49.56
CA ALA A 37 -14.18 0.63 49.70
C ALA A 37 -13.67 -0.08 48.44
N PHE A 38 -14.07 0.38 47.26
CA PHE A 38 -13.57 -0.14 45.98
C PHE A 38 -12.04 0.02 45.85
N LEU A 39 -11.50 1.19 46.23
CA LEU A 39 -10.04 1.39 46.23
C LEU A 39 -9.32 0.51 47.24
N ALA A 40 -9.97 0.14 48.35
CA ALA A 40 -9.40 -0.83 49.29
C ALA A 40 -9.32 -2.23 48.68
N ASP A 41 -10.36 -2.65 47.96
CA ASP A 41 -10.43 -3.95 47.29
C ASP A 41 -9.36 -4.08 46.18
N CYS A 42 -9.05 -2.99 45.47
CA CYS A 42 -7.99 -2.99 44.44
C CYS A 42 -6.56 -3.01 45.00
N ARG A 43 -6.35 -2.77 46.30
CA ARG A 43 -5.02 -2.47 46.85
C ARG A 43 -4.04 -3.63 46.71
N ASP A 44 -4.48 -4.86 46.98
CA ASP A 44 -3.62 -6.04 46.92
C ASP A 44 -3.33 -6.46 45.47
N GLU A 45 -4.32 -6.33 44.58
CA GLU A 45 -4.19 -6.65 43.14
C GLU A 45 -3.23 -5.69 42.43
N LEU A 46 -3.29 -4.40 42.74
CA LEU A 46 -2.46 -3.36 42.11
C LEU A 46 -1.10 -3.15 42.81
N ARG A 47 -0.79 -3.95 43.84
CA ARG A 47 0.47 -3.84 44.57
C ARG A 47 1.60 -4.43 43.74
N LEU A 48 2.63 -3.62 43.49
CA LEU A 48 3.90 -4.09 42.92
C LEU A 48 4.84 -4.48 44.06
N ARG A 49 5.36 -5.72 44.03
CA ARG A 49 6.33 -6.20 45.03
C ARG A 49 7.78 -5.99 44.56
N PRO A 50 8.76 -5.83 45.48
CA PRO A 50 10.16 -5.62 45.10
C PRO A 50 10.75 -6.68 44.16
N ASP A 51 10.41 -7.95 44.36
CA ASP A 51 10.84 -9.09 43.55
C ASP A 51 10.18 -9.13 42.16
N GLU A 52 9.04 -8.46 42.00
CA GLU A 52 8.31 -8.37 40.73
C GLU A 52 8.85 -7.26 39.82
N VAL A 53 9.50 -6.23 40.37
CA VAL A 53 9.90 -5.03 39.60
C VAL A 53 10.75 -5.38 38.37
N VAL A 54 11.72 -6.26 38.53
CA VAL A 54 12.59 -6.70 37.42
C VAL A 54 11.88 -7.73 36.55
N ALA A 55 11.17 -8.69 37.16
CA ALA A 55 10.49 -9.77 36.44
C ALA A 55 9.40 -9.25 35.49
N ARG A 56 8.66 -8.22 35.93
CA ARG A 56 7.60 -7.52 35.17
C ARG A 56 8.14 -6.41 34.26
N ARG A 57 9.47 -6.32 34.10
CA ARG A 57 10.15 -5.37 33.21
C ARG A 57 9.69 -3.93 33.45
N THR A 58 9.55 -3.54 34.73
CA THR A 58 8.92 -2.28 35.12
C THR A 58 9.73 -1.08 34.65
N MET A 59 9.05 -0.14 33.99
CA MET A 59 9.57 1.10 33.44
C MET A 59 8.93 2.29 34.16
N VAL A 60 9.70 3.33 34.45
CA VAL A 60 9.20 4.59 35.01
C VAL A 60 9.51 5.78 34.12
N ALA A 61 8.61 6.75 34.14
CA ALA A 61 8.79 8.06 33.55
C ALA A 61 9.18 9.04 34.66
N GLU A 62 10.41 9.54 34.61
CA GLU A 62 10.99 10.42 35.62
C GLU A 62 11.29 11.81 35.06
N ARG A 63 11.07 12.85 35.86
CA ARG A 63 11.59 14.20 35.63
C ARG A 63 12.13 14.75 36.92
N ASP A 64 13.31 15.35 36.88
CA ASP A 64 13.95 16.00 38.04
C ASP A 64 13.99 15.07 39.28
N GLY A 65 14.28 13.78 39.08
CA GLY A 65 14.32 12.77 40.15
C GLY A 65 12.94 12.29 40.65
N THR A 66 11.85 12.84 40.13
CA THR A 66 10.46 12.51 40.53
C THR A 66 9.80 11.60 39.49
N VAL A 67 9.25 10.48 39.94
CA VAL A 67 8.48 9.57 39.09
C VAL A 67 7.08 10.13 38.84
N HIS A 68 6.72 10.28 37.57
CA HIS A 68 5.40 10.76 37.12
C HIS A 68 4.51 9.65 36.54
N GLY A 69 5.04 8.44 36.39
CA GLY A 69 4.26 7.29 35.95
C GLY A 69 5.11 6.03 35.82
N MET A 70 4.44 4.90 35.70
CA MET A 70 5.04 3.59 35.51
C MET A 70 4.28 2.74 34.51
N ALA A 71 4.98 1.77 33.93
CA ALA A 71 4.36 0.70 33.16
C ALA A 71 5.09 -0.64 33.37
N THR A 72 4.40 -1.76 33.19
CA THR A 72 5.00 -3.10 33.21
C THR A 72 4.74 -3.85 31.91
N LEU A 73 5.67 -4.75 31.54
CA LEU A 73 5.50 -5.72 30.47
C LEU A 73 5.65 -7.11 31.07
N ASP A 74 4.51 -7.75 31.25
CA ASP A 74 4.36 -9.02 31.93
C ASP A 74 4.32 -10.17 30.91
N GLY A 75 4.54 -11.40 31.37
CA GLY A 75 4.53 -12.61 30.54
C GLY A 75 5.83 -12.84 29.76
N ASP A 76 5.82 -13.79 28.84
CA ASP A 76 6.95 -14.17 27.99
C ASP A 76 6.50 -14.31 26.53
N PRO A 77 7.36 -14.00 25.54
CA PRO A 77 7.01 -14.10 24.13
C PRO A 77 6.45 -15.49 23.75
N PRO A 78 5.47 -15.56 22.82
CA PRO A 78 4.99 -14.47 21.97
C PRO A 78 3.85 -13.63 22.59
N ASP A 79 3.31 -14.00 23.75
CA ASP A 79 2.11 -13.37 24.32
C ASP A 79 2.44 -12.61 25.61
N GLY A 80 2.16 -11.31 25.63
CA GLY A 80 2.48 -10.46 26.77
C GLY A 80 1.25 -9.78 27.35
N GLU A 81 1.45 -9.10 28.47
CA GLU A 81 0.43 -8.26 29.08
C GLU A 81 1.01 -6.90 29.51
N LEU A 82 0.28 -5.82 29.21
CA LEU A 82 0.53 -4.51 29.80
C LEU A 82 -0.11 -4.52 31.19
N GLY A 83 0.61 -5.07 32.17
CA GLY A 83 0.04 -5.35 33.50
C GLY A 83 -0.35 -4.08 34.26
N LEU A 84 0.57 -3.13 34.39
CA LEU A 84 0.30 -1.83 34.98
C LEU A 84 0.66 -0.72 33.99
N LEU A 85 -0.16 0.33 33.91
CA LEU A 85 0.16 1.60 33.27
C LEU A 85 -0.55 2.73 34.02
N PHE A 86 0.18 3.41 34.91
CA PHE A 86 -0.38 4.43 35.79
C PHE A 86 0.46 5.71 35.76
N VAL A 87 -0.22 6.85 35.85
CA VAL A 87 0.37 8.19 35.74
C VAL A 87 -0.08 9.02 36.94
N GLU A 88 0.83 9.79 37.53
CA GLU A 88 0.48 10.73 38.61
C GLU A 88 -0.66 11.65 38.18
N PRO A 89 -1.66 11.93 39.05
CA PRO A 89 -2.82 12.76 38.72
C PRO A 89 -2.48 14.08 38.02
N ASP A 90 -1.47 14.81 38.51
CA ASP A 90 -1.06 16.10 37.97
C ASP A 90 -0.37 16.01 36.60
N ALA A 91 0.05 14.81 36.19
CA ALA A 91 0.68 14.51 34.91
C ALA A 91 -0.27 13.84 33.90
N ILE A 92 -1.50 13.49 34.29
CA ILE A 92 -2.52 12.97 33.38
C ILE A 92 -2.84 14.03 32.30
N GLY A 93 -3.03 13.58 31.07
CA GLY A 93 -3.26 14.46 29.92
C GLY A 93 -2.01 15.18 29.38
N ARG A 94 -0.83 15.03 30.02
CA ARG A 94 0.44 15.66 29.59
C ARG A 94 1.34 14.78 28.72
N GLY A 95 0.84 13.62 28.29
CA GLY A 95 1.54 12.71 27.38
C GLY A 95 2.43 11.64 28.03
N VAL A 96 2.56 11.60 29.36
CA VAL A 96 3.38 10.60 30.08
C VAL A 96 2.92 9.16 29.79
N GLY A 97 1.63 8.88 29.89
CA GLY A 97 1.08 7.54 29.60
C GLY A 97 1.33 7.09 28.16
N ARG A 98 1.24 8.01 27.19
CA ARG A 98 1.56 7.74 25.78
C ARG A 98 3.03 7.38 25.59
N MET A 99 3.93 8.06 26.30
CA MET A 99 5.36 7.80 26.25
C MET A 99 5.70 6.42 26.82
N LEU A 100 5.15 6.09 28.00
CA LEU A 100 5.30 4.77 28.64
C LEU A 100 4.76 3.64 27.76
N TYR A 101 3.54 3.77 27.24
CA TYR A 101 2.93 2.77 26.37
C TYR A 101 3.78 2.50 25.12
N ARG A 102 4.23 3.55 24.43
CA ARG A 102 5.06 3.41 23.23
C ARG A 102 6.37 2.70 23.53
N HIS A 103 6.97 2.99 24.68
CA HIS A 103 8.18 2.30 25.11
C HIS A 103 7.92 0.82 25.38
N VAL A 104 6.86 0.48 26.12
CA VAL A 104 6.49 -0.92 26.38
C VAL A 104 6.23 -1.68 25.07
N MET A 105 5.51 -1.09 24.12
CA MET A 105 5.27 -1.73 22.82
C MET A 105 6.57 -1.90 22.00
N ALA A 106 7.50 -0.93 22.05
CA ALA A 106 8.79 -1.06 21.38
C ALA A 106 9.66 -2.16 22.03
N GLU A 107 9.66 -2.25 23.35
CA GLU A 107 10.36 -3.29 24.09
C GLU A 107 9.75 -4.68 23.84
N ALA A 108 8.42 -4.76 23.80
CA ALA A 108 7.70 -5.97 23.41
C ALA A 108 8.11 -6.44 22.00
N ALA A 109 8.26 -5.51 21.04
CA ALA A 109 8.75 -5.84 19.70
C ALA A 109 10.17 -6.40 19.74
N ARG A 110 11.07 -5.75 20.51
CA ARG A 110 12.47 -6.16 20.66
C ARG A 110 12.62 -7.55 21.28
N LEU A 111 11.76 -7.88 22.23
CA LEU A 111 11.74 -9.17 22.93
C LEU A 111 11.03 -10.27 22.13
N GLY A 112 10.36 -9.95 21.03
CA GLY A 112 9.72 -10.94 20.14
C GLY A 112 8.27 -11.26 20.50
N PHE A 113 7.60 -10.43 21.31
CA PHE A 113 6.16 -10.54 21.50
C PHE A 113 5.43 -10.30 20.18
N ALA A 114 4.40 -11.09 19.93
CA ALA A 114 3.49 -10.94 18.80
C ALA A 114 2.32 -10.01 19.15
N GLN A 115 1.84 -10.07 20.39
CA GLN A 115 0.70 -9.30 20.88
C GLN A 115 0.79 -9.05 22.38
N VAL A 116 0.10 -8.02 22.85
CA VAL A 116 0.06 -7.61 24.26
C VAL A 116 -1.40 -7.41 24.67
N ARG A 117 -1.86 -8.24 25.60
CA ARG A 117 -3.17 -8.11 26.25
C ARG A 117 -3.17 -6.92 27.22
N ILE A 118 -4.30 -6.27 27.35
CA ILE A 118 -4.51 -5.17 28.30
C ILE A 118 -5.85 -5.36 28.99
N GLU A 119 -5.86 -5.54 30.30
CA GLU A 119 -7.06 -5.35 31.11
C GLU A 119 -7.25 -3.85 31.38
N SER A 120 -8.13 -3.22 30.61
CA SER A 120 -8.33 -1.77 30.68
C SER A 120 -9.35 -1.41 31.75
N ASP A 121 -9.02 -0.40 32.55
CA ASP A 121 -10.04 0.38 33.26
C ASP A 121 -11.04 0.97 32.24
N PRO A 122 -12.38 0.93 32.49
CA PRO A 122 -13.37 1.52 31.59
C PRO A 122 -13.08 3.00 31.25
N HIS A 123 -12.52 3.77 32.18
CA HIS A 123 -12.15 5.17 31.93
C HIS A 123 -10.88 5.32 31.07
N ALA A 124 -10.03 4.28 31.01
CA ALA A 124 -8.81 4.26 30.20
C ALA A 124 -9.02 3.63 28.80
N GLU A 125 -10.18 3.03 28.53
CA GLU A 125 -10.43 2.34 27.26
C GLU A 125 -10.21 3.25 26.04
N GLY A 126 -10.73 4.48 26.11
CA GLY A 126 -10.54 5.47 25.05
C GLY A 126 -9.07 5.83 24.79
N PHE A 127 -8.21 5.77 25.81
CA PHE A 127 -6.77 5.94 25.66
C PHE A 127 -6.17 4.79 24.85
N TYR A 128 -6.49 3.54 25.16
CA TYR A 128 -5.94 2.38 24.45
C TYR A 128 -6.44 2.28 23.01
N LEU A 129 -7.73 2.58 22.76
CA LEU A 129 -8.27 2.71 21.41
C LEU A 129 -7.51 3.78 20.60
N ALA A 130 -7.23 4.95 21.21
CA ALA A 130 -6.43 6.00 20.58
C ALA A 130 -4.95 5.63 20.38
N MET A 131 -4.46 4.60 21.07
CA MET A 131 -3.13 4.01 20.87
C MET A 131 -3.12 2.86 19.85
N GLY A 132 -4.28 2.52 19.27
CA GLY A 132 -4.42 1.48 18.24
C GLY A 132 -4.73 0.09 18.78
N ALA A 133 -5.02 -0.06 20.08
CA ALA A 133 -5.51 -1.31 20.64
C ALA A 133 -6.95 -1.59 20.18
N GLN A 134 -7.33 -2.86 20.08
CA GLN A 134 -8.67 -3.31 19.70
C GLN A 134 -9.34 -4.04 20.85
N ARG A 135 -10.66 -3.95 20.96
CA ARG A 135 -11.43 -4.67 21.99
C ARG A 135 -11.41 -6.17 21.70
N GLN A 136 -11.25 -6.98 22.74
CA GLN A 136 -11.38 -8.43 22.68
C GLN A 136 -12.68 -8.86 23.36
N GLY A 137 -13.74 -9.03 22.56
CA GLY A 137 -15.08 -9.37 23.04
C GLY A 137 -15.79 -8.21 23.78
N THR A 138 -17.06 -8.42 24.14
CA THR A 138 -17.95 -7.35 24.67
C THR A 138 -18.57 -7.65 26.04
N ASN A 139 -18.28 -8.82 26.64
CA ASN A 139 -18.99 -9.33 27.83
C ASN A 139 -18.15 -9.36 29.14
N HIS A 140 -17.10 -8.54 29.24
CA HIS A 140 -16.26 -8.50 30.45
C HIS A 140 -16.61 -7.28 31.31
N ALA A 141 -16.55 -7.44 32.65
CA ALA A 141 -16.75 -6.33 33.59
C ALA A 141 -15.67 -5.24 33.43
N MET A 142 -14.48 -5.63 32.97
CA MET A 142 -13.38 -4.77 32.56
C MET A 142 -13.11 -4.99 31.06
N PRO A 143 -13.06 -3.93 30.23
CA PRO A 143 -12.70 -4.08 28.83
C PRO A 143 -11.34 -4.75 28.66
N VAL A 144 -11.30 -5.85 27.90
CA VAL A 144 -10.04 -6.47 27.48
C VAL A 144 -9.67 -5.90 26.13
N MET A 145 -8.44 -5.42 25.99
CA MET A 145 -7.89 -4.92 24.75
C MET A 145 -6.74 -5.80 24.29
N MET A 146 -6.54 -5.86 22.98
CA MET A 146 -5.35 -6.41 22.35
C MET A 146 -4.57 -5.29 21.67
N ALA A 147 -3.28 -5.23 21.95
CA ALA A 147 -2.34 -4.33 21.31
C ALA A 147 -1.25 -5.14 20.61
N TRP A 148 -0.59 -4.51 19.64
CA TRP A 148 0.50 -5.14 18.92
C TRP A 148 1.75 -4.28 19.00
N PRO A 149 2.94 -4.91 19.15
CA PRO A 149 4.19 -4.18 19.12
C PRO A 149 4.40 -3.42 17.81
N VAL A 150 4.91 -2.20 17.90
CA VAL A 150 5.25 -1.35 16.76
C VAL A 150 6.69 -1.63 16.33
N ARG A 151 6.90 -1.80 15.03
CA ARG A 151 8.24 -2.07 14.48
C ARG A 151 8.94 -0.79 14.03
N PRO A 152 10.28 -0.78 14.01
CA PRO A 152 11.04 0.30 13.38
C PRO A 152 10.59 0.51 11.93
N GLU A 153 10.74 1.74 11.45
CA GLU A 153 10.48 2.05 10.04
C GLU A 153 11.41 1.19 9.14
N PRO A 154 10.88 0.52 8.11
CA PRO A 154 11.70 -0.36 7.29
C PRO A 154 12.71 0.44 6.46
N SER A 155 13.89 -0.14 6.23
CA SER A 155 15.01 0.55 5.55
C SER A 155 14.63 1.07 4.17
N TRP A 156 13.79 0.34 3.43
CA TRP A 156 13.32 0.76 2.10
C TRP A 156 12.50 2.06 2.17
N SER A 157 11.72 2.27 3.24
CA SER A 157 10.90 3.48 3.43
C SER A 157 11.80 4.69 3.69
N VAL A 158 12.83 4.48 4.50
CA VAL A 158 13.85 5.52 4.77
C VAL A 158 14.63 5.84 3.50
N ALA A 159 15.09 4.82 2.75
CA ALA A 159 15.80 4.98 1.48
C ALA A 159 14.94 5.72 0.43
N TRP A 160 13.66 5.37 0.32
CA TRP A 160 12.72 5.97 -0.64
C TRP A 160 12.41 7.44 -0.33
N SER A 161 12.22 7.77 0.94
CA SER A 161 11.83 9.12 1.39
C SER A 161 13.01 10.00 1.81
N ALA A 162 14.24 9.48 1.76
CA ALA A 162 15.41 10.07 2.40
C ALA A 162 15.17 10.46 3.88
N GLY A 163 14.26 9.75 4.57
CA GLY A 163 13.86 10.04 5.95
C GLY A 163 13.11 11.37 6.15
N ALA A 164 12.64 12.02 5.08
CA ALA A 164 11.98 13.33 5.12
C ALA A 164 10.51 13.26 4.65
N PRO A 165 9.70 14.33 4.88
CA PRO A 165 8.45 14.51 4.17
C PRO A 165 8.68 14.55 2.64
N THR A 166 7.67 14.11 1.89
CA THR A 166 7.81 13.83 0.44
C THR A 166 6.75 14.56 -0.39
N VAL A 167 7.08 14.85 -1.65
CA VAL A 167 6.16 15.42 -2.63
C VAL A 167 5.81 14.34 -3.64
N HIS A 168 4.54 14.02 -3.81
CA HIS A 168 4.08 12.92 -4.68
C HIS A 168 3.47 13.47 -5.98
N VAL A 169 3.86 12.91 -7.13
CA VAL A 169 3.36 13.37 -8.44
C VAL A 169 2.80 12.21 -9.27
N GLY A 170 1.48 12.25 -9.52
CA GLY A 170 0.77 11.22 -10.29
C GLY A 170 0.91 11.37 -11.81
N ASN A 171 2.10 11.18 -12.38
CA ASN A 171 2.37 11.34 -13.82
C ASN A 171 2.22 10.05 -14.66
N VAL A 172 1.32 9.14 -14.29
CA VAL A 172 1.16 7.80 -14.91
C VAL A 172 1.03 7.86 -16.43
N ALA A 173 0.10 8.67 -16.94
CA ALA A 173 -0.13 8.77 -18.38
C ALA A 173 1.09 9.32 -19.15
N GLU A 174 1.83 10.23 -18.53
CA GLU A 174 3.07 10.79 -19.08
C GLU A 174 4.16 9.72 -19.14
N PHE A 175 4.38 9.00 -18.04
CA PHE A 175 5.35 7.90 -17.97
C PHE A 175 5.04 6.83 -19.01
N ASN A 176 3.79 6.40 -19.13
CA ASN A 176 3.39 5.41 -20.12
C ASN A 176 3.45 5.95 -21.55
N GLY A 177 3.18 7.25 -21.73
CA GLY A 177 3.22 7.95 -23.00
C GLY A 177 4.60 7.94 -23.66
N GLN A 178 5.69 7.86 -22.86
CA GLN A 178 7.06 7.86 -23.37
C GLN A 178 7.43 6.59 -24.17
N PHE A 179 6.71 5.49 -23.94
CA PHE A 179 6.93 4.21 -24.63
C PHE A 179 5.89 3.89 -25.70
N THR A 180 4.83 4.70 -25.77
CA THR A 180 3.70 4.47 -26.67
C THR A 180 3.60 5.60 -27.70
N SER A 181 2.50 5.67 -28.45
CA SER A 181 2.29 6.70 -29.48
C SER A 181 1.97 8.09 -28.90
N GLY A 182 2.45 8.40 -27.69
CA GLY A 182 2.17 9.62 -26.93
C GLY A 182 1.17 9.46 -25.78
N VAL A 183 1.04 10.53 -24.98
CA VAL A 183 0.17 10.61 -23.79
C VAL A 183 -1.31 10.56 -24.19
N ARG A 184 -2.10 9.74 -23.49
CA ARG A 184 -3.54 9.54 -23.77
C ARG A 184 -4.38 9.88 -22.55
N GLY A 185 -4.60 11.18 -22.33
CA GLY A 185 -5.45 11.68 -21.26
C GLY A 185 -4.89 11.39 -19.86
N PRO A 186 -5.56 11.86 -18.81
CA PRO A 186 -5.18 11.52 -17.47
C PRO A 186 -5.52 10.06 -17.17
N ASP A 187 -4.70 9.40 -16.37
CA ASP A 187 -4.93 8.03 -15.92
C ASP A 187 -5.43 8.06 -14.47
N HIS A 188 -6.42 7.23 -14.13
CA HIS A 188 -6.95 7.14 -12.76
C HIS A 188 -5.92 6.54 -11.79
N TYR A 189 -4.98 5.73 -12.28
CA TYR A 189 -3.86 5.21 -11.48
C TYR A 189 -2.98 6.33 -10.94
N SER A 190 -3.04 7.55 -11.49
CA SER A 190 -2.33 8.69 -10.91
C SER A 190 -2.67 8.94 -9.44
N CYS A 191 -3.87 8.58 -8.98
CA CYS A 191 -4.26 8.67 -7.57
C CYS A 191 -3.41 7.77 -6.66
N LEU A 192 -2.90 6.65 -7.17
CA LEU A 192 -2.09 5.71 -6.41
C LEU A 192 -0.76 6.34 -5.94
N ALA A 193 -0.24 7.31 -6.68
CA ALA A 193 0.98 8.04 -6.30
C ALA A 193 0.85 8.74 -4.94
N ALA A 194 -0.37 9.07 -4.50
CA ALA A 194 -0.61 9.65 -3.17
C ALA A 194 -0.10 8.77 -2.02
N PHE A 195 -0.09 7.45 -2.21
CA PHE A 195 0.30 6.48 -1.19
C PHE A 195 1.79 6.18 -1.18
N CYS A 196 2.57 6.71 -2.13
CA CYS A 196 3.96 6.33 -2.35
C CYS A 196 4.95 7.05 -1.42
N GLY A 197 4.63 7.09 -0.13
CA GLY A 197 5.43 7.70 0.93
C GLY A 197 4.70 7.71 2.26
N GLN A 198 5.44 7.61 3.37
CA GLN A 198 4.85 7.55 4.71
C GLN A 198 4.37 8.90 5.24
N ARG A 199 4.92 9.99 4.71
CA ARG A 199 4.70 11.38 5.16
C ARG A 199 4.61 12.33 3.97
N PRO A 200 3.54 12.28 3.17
CA PRO A 200 3.35 13.25 2.09
C PRO A 200 3.17 14.66 2.67
N ALA A 201 3.87 15.63 2.10
CA ALA A 201 3.67 17.05 2.36
C ALA A 201 2.83 17.69 1.24
N ILE A 202 3.05 17.27 0.00
CA ILE A 202 2.32 17.76 -1.17
C ILE A 202 1.97 16.57 -2.09
N ILE A 203 0.75 16.55 -2.61
CA ILE A 203 0.28 15.59 -3.61
C ILE A 203 -0.18 16.36 -4.85
N VAL A 204 0.31 15.96 -6.02
CA VAL A 204 -0.04 16.57 -7.31
C VAL A 204 -0.67 15.54 -8.23
N LEU A 205 -1.92 15.79 -8.65
CA LEU A 205 -2.72 14.87 -9.46
C LEU A 205 -3.25 15.55 -10.72
N PRO A 206 -3.26 14.84 -11.87
CA PRO A 206 -3.78 15.39 -13.12
C PRO A 206 -5.28 15.67 -13.07
N GLN A 207 -6.03 14.84 -12.33
CA GLN A 207 -7.48 14.93 -12.19
C GLN A 207 -7.87 15.53 -10.84
N GLN A 208 -9.04 16.16 -10.80
CA GLN A 208 -9.57 16.72 -9.56
C GLN A 208 -9.95 15.59 -8.60
N VAL A 209 -9.59 15.76 -7.33
CA VAL A 209 -10.06 14.93 -6.21
C VAL A 209 -10.81 15.80 -5.23
N ASP A 210 -11.76 15.22 -4.51
CA ASP A 210 -12.49 15.93 -3.46
C ASP A 210 -11.64 16.08 -2.18
N ASP A 211 -11.79 17.20 -1.47
CA ASP A 211 -11.03 17.50 -0.25
C ASP A 211 -11.23 16.48 0.87
N TRP A 212 -12.39 15.80 0.91
CA TRP A 212 -12.66 14.78 1.92
C TRP A 212 -11.71 13.58 1.76
N TRP A 213 -11.35 13.21 0.53
CA TRP A 213 -10.57 12.01 0.26
C TRP A 213 -9.18 12.08 0.89
N GLY A 214 -8.46 13.19 0.67
CA GLY A 214 -7.12 13.37 1.24
C GLY A 214 -7.15 13.39 2.77
N ARG A 215 -8.17 14.02 3.38
CA ARG A 215 -8.33 14.05 4.84
C ARG A 215 -8.64 12.67 5.42
N ASP A 216 -9.53 11.91 4.81
CA ASP A 216 -9.95 10.60 5.31
C ASP A 216 -8.83 9.56 5.17
N VAL A 217 -8.12 9.56 4.04
CA VAL A 217 -6.90 8.75 3.86
C VAL A 217 -5.83 9.16 4.88
N GLY A 218 -5.59 10.46 5.02
CA GLY A 218 -4.60 11.00 5.97
C GLY A 218 -4.92 10.63 7.42
N ALA A 219 -6.20 10.65 7.82
CA ALA A 219 -6.63 10.25 9.15
C ALA A 219 -6.35 8.77 9.44
N VAL A 220 -6.51 7.89 8.44
CA VAL A 220 -6.25 6.45 8.56
C VAL A 220 -4.76 6.14 8.56
N LEU A 221 -3.99 6.78 7.67
CA LEU A 221 -2.55 6.53 7.46
C LEU A 221 -1.64 7.46 8.27
N GLY A 222 -2.22 8.29 9.15
CA GLY A 222 -1.49 9.19 10.04
C GLY A 222 -0.66 10.23 9.31
N TRP A 223 -1.19 10.77 8.21
CA TRP A 223 -0.59 11.92 7.52
C TRP A 223 -0.85 13.20 8.31
N GLY A 224 0.07 14.16 8.20
CA GLY A 224 -0.14 15.51 8.72
C GLY A 224 -1.04 16.34 7.78
N ASP A 225 -0.90 17.66 7.83
CA ASP A 225 -1.52 18.53 6.84
C ASP A 225 -0.85 18.29 5.48
N VAL A 226 -1.64 17.80 4.51
CA VAL A 226 -1.17 17.53 3.15
C VAL A 226 -1.77 18.54 2.19
N GLU A 227 -0.92 19.24 1.44
CA GLU A 227 -1.32 20.13 0.37
C GLU A 227 -1.65 19.31 -0.88
N VAL A 228 -2.88 19.41 -1.41
CA VAL A 228 -3.32 18.62 -2.57
C VAL A 228 -3.61 19.54 -3.75
N HIS A 229 -2.87 19.35 -4.84
CA HIS A 229 -3.08 20.00 -6.13
C HIS A 229 -3.74 19.01 -7.10
N GLY A 230 -5.06 19.02 -7.14
CA GLY A 230 -5.86 18.23 -8.10
C GLY A 230 -6.17 19.00 -9.38
N GLY A 231 -6.55 18.27 -10.43
CA GLY A 231 -7.10 18.85 -11.66
C GLY A 231 -6.08 19.60 -12.50
N ILE A 232 -4.79 19.31 -12.31
CA ILE A 232 -3.74 20.16 -12.85
C ILE A 232 -3.42 19.91 -14.32
N ALA A 233 -3.80 18.75 -14.87
CA ALA A 233 -3.43 18.31 -16.22
C ALA A 233 -4.50 17.40 -16.84
N GLY A 234 -5.55 18.00 -17.41
CA GLY A 234 -6.66 17.28 -18.04
C GLY A 234 -6.32 16.50 -19.32
N ASP A 235 -5.10 16.65 -19.84
CA ASP A 235 -4.57 15.91 -20.99
C ASP A 235 -3.53 14.83 -20.59
N GLY A 236 -3.22 14.72 -19.29
CA GLY A 236 -2.24 13.80 -18.73
C GLY A 236 -0.78 14.29 -18.74
N ARG A 237 -0.48 15.48 -19.25
CA ARG A 237 0.88 16.05 -19.32
C ARG A 237 1.25 16.80 -18.04
N VAL A 238 1.42 16.05 -16.97
CA VAL A 238 1.61 16.59 -15.61
C VAL A 238 2.85 17.47 -15.50
N SER A 239 3.99 17.07 -16.09
CA SER A 239 5.24 17.84 -15.97
C SER A 239 5.15 19.19 -16.67
N GLU A 240 4.59 19.22 -17.89
CA GLU A 240 4.32 20.47 -18.62
C GLU A 240 3.38 21.39 -17.83
N ALA A 241 2.33 20.82 -17.26
CA ALA A 241 1.37 21.58 -16.46
C ALA A 241 1.99 22.16 -15.18
N ILE A 242 2.96 21.48 -14.55
CA ILE A 242 3.72 22.01 -13.42
C ILE A 242 4.66 23.12 -13.87
N LEU A 243 5.45 22.90 -14.94
CA LEU A 243 6.44 23.87 -15.44
C LEU A 243 5.78 25.19 -15.90
N ASN A 244 4.54 25.14 -16.38
CA ASN A 244 3.75 26.33 -16.72
C ASN A 244 3.27 27.13 -15.50
N ARG A 245 3.55 26.68 -14.26
CA ARG A 245 3.25 27.35 -12.99
C ARG A 245 4.54 27.53 -12.17
N PRO A 246 5.30 28.61 -12.38
CA PRO A 246 6.57 28.83 -11.70
C PRO A 246 6.47 28.88 -10.16
N ASP A 247 5.33 29.35 -9.63
CA ASP A 247 5.00 29.33 -8.21
C ASP A 247 4.87 27.90 -7.67
N LEU A 248 4.21 27.01 -8.43
CA LEU A 248 4.11 25.61 -8.07
C LEU A 248 5.48 24.92 -8.13
N VAL A 249 6.29 25.17 -9.17
CA VAL A 249 7.66 24.63 -9.25
C VAL A 249 8.48 25.04 -8.01
N ALA A 250 8.45 26.33 -7.66
CA ALA A 250 9.13 26.83 -6.47
C ALA A 250 8.57 26.17 -5.21
N ARG A 251 7.25 26.00 -5.09
CA ARG A 251 6.62 25.35 -3.95
C ARG A 251 7.07 23.90 -3.78
N LEU A 252 7.05 23.10 -4.85
CA LEU A 252 7.42 21.69 -4.84
C LEU A 252 8.90 21.46 -4.49
N THR A 253 9.78 22.41 -4.84
CA THR A 253 11.24 22.25 -4.70
C THR A 253 11.84 22.99 -3.49
N SER A 254 11.14 24.00 -2.95
CA SER A 254 11.67 24.91 -1.92
C SER A 254 12.04 24.26 -0.58
N GLN A 255 11.41 23.14 -0.22
CA GLN A 255 11.57 22.52 1.10
C GLN A 255 12.70 21.48 1.17
N GLY A 256 13.38 21.19 0.06
CA GLY A 256 14.35 20.10 -0.01
C GLY A 256 13.74 18.70 0.13
N SER A 257 12.41 18.61 0.23
CA SER A 257 11.64 17.36 0.24
C SER A 257 11.86 16.59 -1.07
N PRO A 258 12.08 15.26 -1.03
CA PRO A 258 12.16 14.47 -2.25
C PRO A 258 10.86 14.57 -3.06
N VAL A 259 11.01 14.88 -4.35
CA VAL A 259 9.90 14.93 -5.31
C VAL A 259 9.86 13.61 -6.07
N LEU A 260 8.80 12.84 -5.81
CA LEU A 260 8.65 11.45 -6.19
C LEU A 260 7.50 11.31 -7.20
N PRO A 261 7.81 11.17 -8.50
CA PRO A 261 6.80 10.88 -9.51
C PRO A 261 6.41 9.39 -9.50
N TRP A 262 5.25 9.06 -10.07
CA TRP A 262 4.91 7.68 -10.40
C TRP A 262 6.05 7.00 -11.17
N GLY A 263 6.57 7.67 -12.19
CA GLY A 263 7.78 7.25 -12.86
C GLY A 263 8.53 8.42 -13.49
N ARG A 264 9.83 8.25 -13.67
CA ARG A 264 10.69 9.33 -14.17
C ARG A 264 10.64 9.42 -15.69
N THR A 265 10.59 10.65 -16.20
CA THR A 265 10.58 10.98 -17.63
C THR A 265 11.55 12.13 -17.89
N ALA A 266 11.99 12.31 -19.14
CA ALA A 266 12.80 13.47 -19.51
C ALA A 266 12.09 14.81 -19.25
N ALA A 267 10.76 14.85 -19.37
CA ALA A 267 9.96 16.03 -19.06
C ALA A 267 9.94 16.33 -17.56
N PHE A 268 9.82 15.30 -16.72
CA PHE A 268 9.83 15.43 -15.27
C PHE A 268 11.20 15.81 -14.70
N ASP A 269 12.29 15.39 -15.36
CA ASP A 269 13.66 15.72 -14.95
C ASP A 269 13.95 17.23 -14.91
N ALA A 270 13.18 18.04 -15.65
CA ALA A 270 13.26 19.51 -15.58
C ALA A 270 12.70 20.09 -14.27
N ILE A 271 11.87 19.34 -13.53
CA ILE A 271 11.31 19.72 -12.23
C ILE A 271 12.21 19.20 -11.10
N ALA A 272 12.54 17.90 -11.16
CA ALA A 272 13.34 17.22 -10.15
C ALA A 272 14.35 16.29 -10.82
N PRO A 273 15.58 16.76 -11.08
CA PRO A 273 16.58 16.03 -11.84
C PRO A 273 16.89 14.65 -11.27
N SER A 274 17.07 13.67 -12.15
CA SER A 274 17.50 12.33 -11.76
C SER A 274 19.03 12.23 -11.70
N PRO A 275 19.58 11.30 -10.90
CA PRO A 275 20.96 10.87 -11.06
C PRO A 275 21.24 10.42 -12.50
N GLY A 276 22.47 10.67 -12.98
CA GLY A 276 22.88 10.28 -14.32
C GLY A 276 22.72 8.76 -14.55
N GLY A 277 22.10 8.40 -15.68
CA GLY A 277 21.88 7.00 -16.09
C GLY A 277 20.51 6.44 -15.76
N VAL A 278 19.73 7.06 -14.86
CA VAL A 278 18.38 6.57 -14.48
C VAL A 278 17.45 6.49 -15.68
N LEU A 279 17.31 7.56 -16.47
CA LEU A 279 16.43 7.57 -17.65
C LEU A 279 16.88 6.56 -18.72
N ALA A 280 18.19 6.35 -18.87
CA ALA A 280 18.74 5.37 -19.80
C ALA A 280 18.41 3.93 -19.34
N ALA A 281 18.55 3.65 -18.04
CA ALA A 281 18.17 2.37 -17.46
C ALA A 281 16.66 2.11 -17.59
N ILE A 282 15.81 3.11 -17.31
CA ILE A 282 14.35 3.05 -17.54
C ILE A 282 14.04 2.67 -18.98
N SER A 283 14.61 3.39 -19.95
CA SER A 283 14.40 3.08 -21.37
C SER A 283 14.87 1.69 -21.75
N ARG A 284 15.92 1.18 -21.10
CA ARG A 284 16.49 -0.13 -21.41
C ARG A 284 15.69 -1.25 -20.78
N TYR A 285 15.31 -1.17 -19.51
CA TYR A 285 14.78 -2.32 -18.78
C TYR A 285 13.25 -2.37 -18.67
N GLU A 286 12.52 -1.27 -18.93
CA GLU A 286 11.07 -1.36 -19.20
C GLU A 286 10.78 -2.14 -20.51
N SER A 287 11.80 -2.34 -21.36
CA SER A 287 11.73 -3.28 -22.48
C SER A 287 11.71 -4.72 -21.97
N LYS A 288 10.63 -5.43 -22.28
CA LYS A 288 10.46 -6.87 -21.96
C LYS A 288 11.55 -7.75 -22.56
N ARG A 289 12.16 -7.32 -23.67
CA ARG A 289 13.30 -8.02 -24.29
C ARG A 289 14.55 -7.91 -23.43
N HIS A 290 14.95 -6.70 -23.06
CA HIS A 290 16.18 -6.50 -22.28
C HIS A 290 16.02 -7.00 -20.84
N SER A 291 14.82 -6.88 -20.26
CA SER A 291 14.47 -7.57 -19.01
C SER A 291 14.69 -9.08 -19.12
N HIS A 292 14.19 -9.70 -20.20
CA HIS A 292 14.37 -11.14 -20.44
C HIS A 292 15.84 -11.54 -20.59
N GLU A 293 16.63 -10.75 -21.31
CA GLU A 293 18.08 -10.96 -21.43
C GLU A 293 18.78 -10.92 -20.07
N LEU A 294 18.40 -9.97 -19.20
CA LEU A 294 18.91 -9.91 -17.83
C LEU A 294 18.50 -11.14 -17.02
N PHE A 295 17.24 -11.58 -17.11
CA PHE A 295 16.78 -12.78 -16.42
C PHE A 295 17.59 -14.01 -16.82
N ARG A 296 17.85 -14.19 -18.12
CA ARG A 296 18.67 -15.30 -18.63
C ARG A 296 20.10 -15.26 -18.10
N ALA A 297 20.68 -14.06 -17.99
CA ALA A 297 22.03 -13.89 -17.49
C ALA A 297 22.16 -14.26 -16.00
N LEU A 298 21.10 -14.05 -15.21
CA LEU A 298 21.08 -14.32 -13.77
C LEU A 298 20.62 -15.74 -13.43
N ALA A 299 19.78 -16.37 -14.26
CA ALA A 299 19.08 -17.61 -13.92
C ALA A 299 19.99 -18.79 -13.52
N CYS A 300 21.24 -18.86 -14.01
CA CYS A 300 22.17 -19.95 -13.68
C CYS A 300 22.50 -20.03 -12.19
N ASP A 301 22.47 -18.88 -11.49
CA ASP A 301 22.80 -18.78 -10.06
C ASP A 301 21.56 -18.92 -9.17
N HIS A 302 20.37 -19.11 -9.76
CA HIS A 302 19.09 -19.13 -9.07
C HIS A 302 18.24 -20.35 -9.48
N PRO A 303 18.44 -21.53 -8.84
CA PRO A 303 17.81 -22.78 -9.26
C PRO A 303 16.27 -22.81 -9.12
N GLY A 304 15.70 -21.93 -8.29
CA GLY A 304 14.26 -21.74 -8.17
C GLY A 304 13.62 -20.94 -9.32
N ILE A 305 14.42 -20.48 -10.28
CA ILE A 305 14.01 -19.65 -11.41
C ILE A 305 13.98 -20.45 -12.72
N VAL A 306 12.91 -20.30 -13.48
CA VAL A 306 12.79 -20.81 -14.85
C VAL A 306 12.48 -19.67 -15.81
N VAL A 307 13.38 -19.41 -16.76
CA VAL A 307 13.18 -18.32 -17.72
C VAL A 307 12.51 -18.88 -18.98
N PRO A 308 11.26 -18.48 -19.31
CA PRO A 308 10.56 -18.99 -20.49
C PRO A 308 11.30 -18.58 -21.76
N ALA A 309 11.23 -19.38 -22.83
CA ALA A 309 11.85 -18.98 -24.09
C ALA A 309 11.15 -17.74 -24.67
N GLN A 310 11.91 -16.70 -25.03
CA GLN A 310 11.39 -15.48 -25.67
C GLN A 310 12.18 -15.16 -26.94
N ARG A 311 11.48 -14.71 -27.97
CA ARG A 311 12.09 -14.24 -29.23
C ARG A 311 11.22 -13.20 -29.93
N PRO A 312 11.78 -12.40 -30.85
CA PRO A 312 10.98 -11.65 -31.80
C PRO A 312 10.01 -12.55 -32.58
N ALA A 313 8.83 -12.03 -32.88
CA ALA A 313 7.98 -12.61 -33.90
C ALA A 313 8.70 -12.55 -35.27
N GLY A 314 8.59 -13.63 -36.04
CA GLY A 314 9.04 -13.64 -37.44
C GLY A 314 8.10 -12.85 -38.35
N SER A 315 8.14 -13.13 -39.66
CA SER A 315 7.17 -12.53 -40.59
C SER A 315 5.71 -12.81 -40.19
N ARG A 316 4.78 -11.95 -40.62
CA ARG A 316 3.31 -12.16 -40.47
C ARG A 316 2.86 -13.59 -40.81
N ARG A 317 3.44 -14.16 -41.86
CA ARG A 317 3.15 -15.53 -42.31
C ARG A 317 3.71 -16.58 -41.35
N ALA A 318 4.93 -16.38 -40.85
CA ALA A 318 5.55 -17.27 -39.87
C ALA A 318 4.76 -17.28 -38.55
N LEU A 319 4.42 -16.11 -38.01
CA LEU A 319 3.59 -15.99 -36.81
C LEU A 319 2.22 -16.66 -37.01
N ALA A 320 1.55 -16.41 -38.13
CA ALA A 320 0.26 -17.05 -38.41
C ALA A 320 0.37 -18.58 -38.51
N GLY A 321 1.46 -19.11 -39.06
CA GLY A 321 1.73 -20.55 -39.13
C GLY A 321 1.97 -21.16 -37.75
N GLU A 322 2.77 -20.50 -36.91
CA GLU A 322 3.02 -20.91 -35.53
C GLU A 322 1.74 -20.95 -34.70
N LEU A 323 0.95 -19.88 -34.74
CA LEU A 323 -0.31 -19.82 -34.00
C LEU A 323 -1.32 -20.88 -34.49
N ALA A 324 -1.34 -21.18 -35.80
CA ALA A 324 -2.18 -22.23 -36.36
C ALA A 324 -1.73 -23.65 -35.93
N GLY A 325 -0.48 -23.81 -35.51
CA GLY A 325 0.05 -25.07 -34.96
C GLY A 325 -0.52 -25.42 -33.58
N GLY A 326 -1.25 -24.50 -32.93
CA GLY A 326 -1.95 -24.75 -31.68
C GLY A 326 -1.12 -24.64 -30.41
N THR A 327 0.18 -24.34 -30.52
CA THR A 327 1.06 -24.09 -29.36
C THR A 327 0.56 -22.88 -28.58
N LYS A 328 0.44 -23.05 -27.26
CA LYS A 328 0.06 -21.95 -26.37
C LYS A 328 1.26 -21.04 -26.13
N VAL A 329 1.09 -19.76 -26.43
CA VAL A 329 2.17 -18.75 -26.37
C VAL A 329 1.63 -17.44 -25.80
N VAL A 330 2.54 -16.60 -25.32
CA VAL A 330 2.26 -15.23 -24.90
C VAL A 330 2.85 -14.28 -25.95
N LEU A 331 1.99 -13.46 -26.55
CA LEU A 331 2.40 -12.37 -27.42
C LEU A 331 2.54 -11.11 -26.57
N LYS A 332 3.72 -10.48 -26.61
CA LYS A 332 3.99 -9.23 -25.86
C LYS A 332 4.50 -8.15 -26.80
N ARG A 333 3.98 -6.93 -26.69
CA ARG A 333 4.69 -5.75 -27.21
C ARG A 333 5.94 -5.54 -26.36
N GLU A 334 6.98 -4.96 -26.94
CA GLU A 334 8.23 -4.74 -26.20
C GLU A 334 8.03 -3.82 -24.99
N TYR A 335 7.17 -2.80 -25.13
CA TYR A 335 6.70 -1.94 -24.04
C TYR A 335 5.19 -2.05 -23.89
N GLY A 336 4.69 -2.06 -22.65
CA GLY A 336 3.27 -2.22 -22.32
C GLY A 336 3.04 -2.02 -20.82
N VAL A 337 1.77 -1.86 -20.41
CA VAL A 337 1.40 -1.49 -19.02
C VAL A 337 0.23 -2.32 -18.55
N GLY A 338 0.33 -2.94 -17.36
CA GLY A 338 -0.80 -3.65 -16.72
C GLY A 338 -1.44 -4.72 -17.62
N GLY A 339 -0.63 -5.43 -18.40
CA GLY A 339 -1.10 -6.40 -19.39
C GLY A 339 -1.59 -5.83 -20.72
N SER A 340 -1.73 -4.50 -20.85
CA SER A 340 -1.99 -3.87 -22.13
C SER A 340 -0.82 -4.10 -23.07
N GLY A 341 -1.10 -4.72 -24.22
CA GLY A 341 -0.05 -5.15 -25.15
C GLY A 341 0.51 -6.55 -24.85
N THR A 342 -0.11 -7.31 -23.95
CA THR A 342 0.12 -8.74 -23.74
C THR A 342 -1.13 -9.52 -24.13
N LEU A 343 -0.96 -10.69 -24.73
CA LEU A 343 -2.06 -11.56 -25.12
C LEU A 343 -1.65 -13.03 -25.03
N ILE A 344 -2.45 -13.84 -24.36
CA ILE A 344 -2.29 -15.30 -24.36
C ILE A 344 -3.02 -15.85 -25.59
N VAL A 345 -2.32 -16.64 -26.40
CA VAL A 345 -2.87 -17.29 -27.59
C VAL A 345 -2.75 -18.80 -27.45
N SER A 346 -3.82 -19.51 -27.76
CA SER A 346 -3.93 -20.97 -27.74
C SER A 346 -4.65 -21.48 -28.98
N ALA A 347 -4.71 -22.81 -29.16
CA ALA A 347 -5.47 -23.45 -30.23
C ALA A 347 -6.97 -23.04 -30.26
N GLU A 348 -7.53 -22.64 -29.12
CA GLU A 348 -8.94 -22.22 -28.99
C GLU A 348 -9.17 -20.76 -29.38
N THR A 349 -8.09 -19.98 -29.55
CA THR A 349 -8.18 -18.55 -29.86
C THR A 349 -8.74 -18.36 -31.27
N LYS A 350 -9.93 -17.74 -31.37
CA LYS A 350 -10.57 -17.47 -32.66
C LYS A 350 -9.88 -16.33 -33.41
N GLY A 351 -9.89 -16.39 -34.74
CA GLY A 351 -9.45 -15.28 -35.59
C GLY A 351 -7.93 -15.09 -35.70
N LEU A 352 -7.14 -16.16 -35.51
CA LEU A 352 -5.66 -16.13 -35.50
C LEU A 352 -5.04 -15.36 -36.68
N ARG A 353 -5.57 -15.48 -37.91
CA ARG A 353 -5.06 -14.74 -39.08
C ARG A 353 -5.28 -13.22 -38.98
N ALA A 354 -6.38 -12.78 -38.37
CA ALA A 354 -6.62 -11.35 -38.13
C ALA A 354 -5.73 -10.85 -36.97
N LEU A 355 -5.57 -11.69 -35.93
CA LEU A 355 -4.70 -11.43 -34.80
C LEU A 355 -3.24 -11.23 -35.23
N ALA A 356 -2.68 -12.18 -35.98
CA ALA A 356 -1.32 -12.13 -36.48
C ALA A 356 -1.08 -10.87 -37.34
N ARG A 357 -2.04 -10.45 -38.17
CA ARG A 357 -1.91 -9.20 -38.94
C ARG A 357 -1.86 -7.95 -38.06
N ARG A 358 -2.62 -7.93 -36.95
CA ARG A 358 -2.68 -6.81 -36.01
C ARG A 358 -1.45 -6.72 -35.10
N TRP A 359 -0.78 -7.85 -34.87
CA TRP A 359 0.29 -8.00 -33.87
C TRP A 359 1.67 -8.34 -34.48
N ALA A 360 1.85 -8.42 -35.79
CA ALA A 360 3.12 -8.92 -36.32
C ALA A 360 4.31 -7.96 -36.22
N ASP A 361 4.07 -6.65 -36.09
CA ASP A 361 5.16 -5.66 -36.12
C ASP A 361 5.57 -5.33 -34.68
N GLY A 362 6.83 -5.61 -34.32
CA GLY A 362 7.41 -5.25 -33.01
C GLY A 362 6.91 -6.06 -31.81
N VAL A 363 6.50 -7.32 -32.02
CA VAL A 363 6.00 -8.22 -30.97
C VAL A 363 6.99 -9.32 -30.65
N LEU A 364 7.04 -9.68 -29.38
CA LEU A 364 7.77 -10.78 -28.80
C LEU A 364 6.82 -11.98 -28.66
N VAL A 365 7.31 -13.16 -29.01
CA VAL A 365 6.65 -14.44 -28.75
C VAL A 365 7.39 -15.08 -27.59
N GLU A 366 6.67 -15.34 -26.51
CA GLU A 366 7.18 -16.00 -25.32
C GLU A 366 6.44 -17.33 -25.10
N GLU A 367 7.18 -18.32 -24.62
CA GLU A 367 6.63 -19.58 -24.12
C GLU A 367 5.61 -19.32 -23.01
N TYR A 368 4.43 -19.92 -23.12
CA TYR A 368 3.48 -19.88 -22.02
C TYR A 368 3.92 -20.84 -20.91
N VAL A 369 4.22 -20.29 -19.74
CA VAL A 369 4.56 -21.08 -18.55
C VAL A 369 3.30 -21.74 -18.02
N GLU A 370 3.22 -23.06 -18.14
CA GLU A 370 2.13 -23.84 -17.55
C GLU A 370 2.28 -23.94 -16.03
N GLY A 371 1.20 -23.75 -15.27
CA GLY A 371 1.23 -23.71 -13.81
C GLY A 371 -0.17 -23.71 -13.19
N SER A 372 -0.26 -23.85 -11.87
CA SER A 372 -1.53 -23.82 -11.13
C SER A 372 -2.03 -22.39 -10.90
N ASP A 373 -3.32 -22.24 -10.60
CA ASP A 373 -3.89 -20.95 -10.19
C ASP A 373 -3.40 -20.50 -8.80
N LEU A 374 -3.02 -21.46 -7.94
CA LEU A 374 -2.47 -21.18 -6.62
C LEU A 374 -1.11 -20.49 -6.75
N TYR A 375 -0.96 -19.31 -6.13
CA TYR A 375 0.24 -18.46 -6.17
C TYR A 375 0.71 -18.14 -7.59
N ARG A 376 -0.23 -17.97 -8.51
CA ARG A 376 0.08 -17.86 -9.93
C ARG A 376 0.95 -16.64 -10.29
N ASN A 377 0.67 -15.48 -9.71
CA ASN A 377 1.27 -14.21 -10.14
C ASN A 377 1.98 -13.45 -8.99
N PRO A 378 3.11 -13.94 -8.46
CA PRO A 378 3.88 -13.19 -7.46
C PRO A 378 4.56 -11.96 -8.07
N THR A 379 4.82 -10.96 -7.24
CA THR A 379 5.65 -9.80 -7.59
C THR A 379 6.60 -9.49 -6.44
N PHE A 380 7.82 -9.06 -6.75
CA PHE A 380 8.81 -8.61 -5.78
C PHE A 380 9.10 -7.14 -6.00
N ASP A 381 9.09 -6.34 -4.94
CA ASP A 381 9.39 -4.91 -4.98
C ASP A 381 10.66 -4.58 -4.18
N ALA A 382 11.41 -3.59 -4.64
CA ALA A 382 12.56 -3.05 -3.94
C ALA A 382 12.89 -1.61 -4.34
N VAL A 383 13.67 -0.95 -3.51
CA VAL A 383 14.22 0.39 -3.76
C VAL A 383 15.73 0.30 -3.89
N ILE A 384 16.29 0.94 -4.92
CA ILE A 384 17.74 1.18 -5.04
C ILE A 384 18.02 2.60 -4.57
N ASP A 385 18.73 2.74 -3.45
CA ASP A 385 19.07 4.05 -2.86
C ASP A 385 20.13 4.78 -3.67
N SER A 386 20.45 6.03 -3.30
CA SER A 386 21.45 6.87 -3.98
C SER A 386 22.84 6.23 -4.10
N ASP A 387 23.25 5.43 -3.14
CA ASP A 387 24.54 4.76 -3.12
C ASP A 387 24.55 3.50 -4.00
N GLY A 388 23.37 3.01 -4.37
CA GLY A 388 23.18 1.81 -5.19
C GLY A 388 22.89 0.56 -4.38
N GLU A 389 22.63 0.71 -3.08
CA GLU A 389 22.21 -0.37 -2.21
C GLU A 389 20.76 -0.74 -2.48
N VAL A 390 20.50 -2.05 -2.46
CA VAL A 390 19.16 -2.61 -2.74
C VAL A 390 18.46 -2.86 -1.42
N HIS A 391 17.31 -2.21 -1.22
CA HIS A 391 16.43 -2.41 -0.08
C HIS A 391 15.17 -3.15 -0.52
N PRO A 392 15.05 -4.46 -0.23
CA PRO A 392 13.82 -5.21 -0.45
C PRO A 392 12.64 -4.56 0.25
N VAL A 393 11.53 -4.42 -0.46
CA VAL A 393 10.25 -3.96 0.08
C VAL A 393 9.43 -5.17 0.54
N GLY A 394 9.25 -6.15 -0.35
CA GLY A 394 8.51 -7.38 -0.04
C GLY A 394 8.10 -8.15 -1.28
N VAL A 395 7.32 -9.21 -1.06
CA VAL A 395 6.72 -10.03 -2.12
C VAL A 395 5.21 -10.05 -1.95
N GLY A 396 4.48 -9.78 -3.04
CA GLY A 396 3.03 -9.76 -3.10
C GLY A 396 2.48 -10.83 -4.03
N LEU A 397 1.21 -11.18 -3.86
CA LEU A 397 0.46 -12.00 -4.80
C LEU A 397 -0.53 -11.13 -5.57
N MET A 398 -0.30 -10.94 -6.86
CA MET A 398 -1.16 -10.15 -7.73
C MET A 398 -2.44 -10.91 -8.08
N ASP A 399 -3.56 -10.17 -8.09
CA ASP A 399 -4.80 -10.59 -8.72
C ASP A 399 -4.75 -10.20 -10.20
N VAL A 400 -4.85 -11.20 -11.09
CA VAL A 400 -4.72 -11.02 -12.53
C VAL A 400 -5.84 -11.77 -13.24
N ASP A 401 -6.67 -11.02 -13.96
CA ASP A 401 -7.76 -11.54 -14.79
C ASP A 401 -7.28 -11.66 -16.24
N GLY A 402 -6.91 -12.88 -16.64
CA GLY A 402 -6.28 -13.17 -17.93
C GLY A 402 -4.88 -12.55 -18.02
N THR A 403 -4.81 -11.32 -18.52
CA THR A 403 -3.56 -10.52 -18.54
C THR A 403 -3.72 -9.21 -17.78
N SER A 404 -4.93 -8.85 -17.35
CA SER A 404 -5.19 -7.56 -16.69
C SER A 404 -4.88 -7.66 -15.21
N TYR A 405 -3.96 -6.82 -14.74
CA TYR A 405 -3.77 -6.60 -13.31
C TYR A 405 -5.04 -6.00 -12.69
N ARG A 406 -5.42 -6.46 -11.50
CA ARG A 406 -6.63 -6.05 -10.76
C ARG A 406 -6.35 -5.60 -9.33
N GLY A 407 -5.15 -5.85 -8.82
CA GLY A 407 -4.77 -5.57 -7.45
C GLY A 407 -3.73 -6.54 -6.93
N VAL A 408 -3.38 -6.43 -5.66
CA VAL A 408 -2.38 -7.28 -5.02
C VAL A 408 -2.78 -7.59 -3.58
N THR A 409 -2.36 -8.74 -3.06
CA THR A 409 -2.36 -9.00 -1.62
C THR A 409 -0.91 -9.07 -1.13
N VAL A 410 -0.57 -8.35 -0.07
CA VAL A 410 0.76 -8.36 0.57
C VAL A 410 0.66 -8.68 2.05
N GLY A 411 1.74 -9.22 2.61
CA GLY A 411 1.88 -9.50 4.04
C GLY A 411 2.23 -10.95 4.35
N ARG A 412 2.52 -11.19 5.63
CA ARG A 412 3.01 -12.47 6.10
C ARG A 412 1.98 -13.58 5.86
N GLY A 413 2.41 -14.69 5.27
CA GLY A 413 1.55 -15.85 5.00
C GLY A 413 0.70 -15.75 3.73
N VAL A 414 0.81 -14.66 2.95
CA VAL A 414 0.18 -14.58 1.62
C VAL A 414 0.82 -15.58 0.64
N LEU A 415 2.14 -15.72 0.70
CA LEU A 415 2.92 -16.67 -0.08
C LEU A 415 3.72 -17.58 0.87
N PRO A 416 4.02 -18.83 0.46
CA PRO A 416 4.90 -19.72 1.23
C PRO A 416 6.32 -19.15 1.32
N GLU A 417 6.97 -19.26 2.49
CA GLU A 417 8.33 -18.75 2.73
C GLU A 417 9.36 -19.18 1.66
N PRO A 418 9.43 -20.44 1.19
CA PRO A 418 10.40 -20.81 0.15
C PRO A 418 10.23 -20.05 -1.17
N LEU A 419 8.98 -19.69 -1.51
CA LEU A 419 8.67 -18.92 -2.70
C LEU A 419 9.07 -17.45 -2.51
N VAL A 420 8.82 -16.91 -1.32
CA VAL A 420 9.26 -15.56 -0.91
C VAL A 420 10.79 -15.47 -0.97
N ASP A 421 11.50 -16.41 -0.35
CA ASP A 421 12.97 -16.45 -0.36
C ASP A 421 13.54 -16.49 -1.78
N THR A 422 12.93 -17.28 -2.66
CA THR A 422 13.34 -17.36 -4.08
C THR A 422 13.11 -16.03 -4.80
N ALA A 423 11.94 -15.41 -4.63
CA ALA A 423 11.61 -14.13 -5.24
C ALA A 423 12.53 -13.00 -4.73
N VAL A 424 12.78 -12.93 -3.42
CA VAL A 424 13.68 -11.95 -2.81
C VAL A 424 15.11 -12.15 -3.31
N GLY A 425 15.61 -13.40 -3.30
CA GLY A 425 16.97 -13.70 -3.75
C GLY A 425 17.21 -13.28 -5.20
N PHE A 426 16.29 -13.63 -6.11
CA PHE A 426 16.40 -13.27 -7.52
C PHE A 426 16.16 -11.77 -7.75
N GLY A 427 15.15 -11.19 -7.10
CA GLY A 427 14.83 -9.77 -7.17
C GLY A 427 15.99 -8.89 -6.74
N VAL A 428 16.68 -9.22 -5.64
CA VAL A 428 17.89 -8.52 -5.19
C VAL A 428 19.03 -8.63 -6.21
N ALA A 429 19.19 -9.78 -6.87
CA ALA A 429 20.19 -9.95 -7.93
C ALA A 429 19.89 -9.05 -9.13
N VAL A 430 18.60 -8.95 -9.54
CA VAL A 430 18.14 -7.98 -10.54
C VAL A 430 18.45 -6.55 -10.11
N GLY A 431 18.11 -6.17 -8.88
CA GLY A 431 18.41 -4.83 -8.33
C GLY A 431 19.90 -4.49 -8.39
N ARG A 432 20.79 -5.42 -8.01
CA ARG A 432 22.24 -5.20 -8.09
C ARG A 432 22.71 -5.00 -9.53
N ALA A 433 22.11 -5.68 -10.50
CA ALA A 433 22.42 -5.47 -11.91
C ALA A 433 21.95 -4.08 -12.39
N LEU A 434 20.72 -3.68 -12.02
CA LEU A 434 20.18 -2.35 -12.31
C LEU A 434 21.01 -1.22 -11.66
N ALA A 435 21.49 -1.42 -10.44
CA ALA A 435 22.34 -0.46 -9.73
C ALA A 435 23.67 -0.22 -10.46
N LYS A 436 24.26 -1.26 -11.07
CA LYS A 436 25.47 -1.16 -11.91
C LYS A 436 25.22 -0.37 -13.19
N GLU A 437 24.01 -0.47 -13.74
CA GLU A 437 23.50 0.33 -14.86
C GLU A 437 23.07 1.74 -14.41
N ARG A 438 23.43 2.14 -13.19
CA ARG A 438 23.17 3.47 -12.59
C ARG A 438 21.69 3.76 -12.32
N TYR A 439 20.82 2.76 -12.33
CA TYR A 439 19.43 2.94 -11.90
C TYR A 439 19.36 3.24 -10.39
N ARG A 440 18.43 4.12 -10.01
CA ARG A 440 18.17 4.60 -8.66
C ARG A 440 16.67 4.85 -8.56
N GLY A 441 16.01 4.29 -7.56
CA GLY A 441 14.55 4.36 -7.41
C GLY A 441 13.88 3.00 -7.21
N TRP A 442 12.57 3.00 -7.34
CA TRP A 442 11.71 1.83 -7.16
C TRP A 442 11.76 0.91 -8.37
N TYR A 443 11.86 -0.39 -8.13
CA TYR A 443 11.62 -1.38 -9.17
C TYR A 443 10.86 -2.57 -8.61
N ASP A 444 10.17 -3.27 -9.50
CA ASP A 444 9.62 -4.57 -9.22
C ASP A 444 10.02 -5.60 -10.28
N VAL A 445 9.87 -6.87 -9.92
CA VAL A 445 10.02 -8.03 -10.80
C VAL A 445 8.76 -8.86 -10.66
N ASP A 446 8.03 -8.98 -11.77
CA ASP A 446 6.82 -9.79 -11.82
C ASP A 446 7.16 -11.22 -12.21
N PHE A 447 6.44 -12.17 -11.62
CA PHE A 447 6.61 -13.59 -11.86
C PHE A 447 5.30 -14.27 -12.22
N VAL A 448 5.42 -15.41 -12.91
CA VAL A 448 4.41 -16.46 -12.89
C VAL A 448 5.00 -17.74 -12.30
N THR A 449 4.18 -18.61 -11.71
CA THR A 449 4.64 -19.92 -11.23
C THR A 449 4.43 -21.03 -12.27
N ASP A 450 5.40 -21.95 -12.36
CA ASP A 450 5.28 -23.18 -13.15
C ASP A 450 4.53 -24.29 -12.37
N ARG A 451 4.25 -25.43 -13.02
CA ARG A 451 3.55 -26.57 -12.37
C ARG A 451 4.28 -27.15 -11.17
N SER A 452 5.58 -26.94 -11.05
CA SER A 452 6.40 -27.38 -9.92
C SER A 452 6.51 -26.32 -8.81
N GLY A 453 5.90 -25.14 -9.00
CA GLY A 453 5.97 -24.03 -8.07
C GLY A 453 7.25 -23.18 -8.20
N ARG A 454 8.05 -23.36 -9.26
CA ARG A 454 9.19 -22.50 -9.54
C ARG A 454 8.74 -21.17 -10.13
N LEU A 455 9.51 -20.12 -9.90
CA LEU A 455 9.21 -18.77 -10.37
C LEU A 455 9.75 -18.55 -11.78
N ALA A 456 8.94 -17.95 -12.63
CA ALA A 456 9.30 -17.54 -13.97
C ALA A 456 9.14 -16.02 -14.09
N PRO A 457 10.23 -15.24 -14.13
CA PRO A 457 10.15 -13.79 -14.22
C PRO A 457 9.60 -13.38 -15.60
N VAL A 458 8.66 -12.44 -15.61
CA VAL A 458 7.93 -12.04 -16.83
C VAL A 458 8.22 -10.61 -17.28
N GLU A 459 8.49 -9.69 -16.35
CA GLU A 459 8.89 -8.30 -16.63
C GLU A 459 9.57 -7.64 -15.42
N ILE A 460 10.31 -6.56 -15.69
CA ILE A 460 10.82 -5.62 -14.69
C ILE A 460 10.11 -4.29 -14.95
N ASN A 461 9.70 -3.59 -13.90
CA ASN A 461 9.27 -2.20 -14.04
C ASN A 461 10.16 -1.27 -13.19
N LEU A 462 10.55 -0.13 -13.76
CA LEU A 462 11.47 0.85 -13.17
C LEU A 462 10.73 2.14 -12.78
N ARG A 463 9.64 1.95 -12.04
CA ARG A 463 8.70 2.97 -11.55
C ARG A 463 7.91 2.40 -10.38
N LEU A 464 7.10 3.24 -9.75
CA LEU A 464 6.05 2.76 -8.85
C LEU A 464 5.03 1.90 -9.63
N THR A 465 4.49 0.91 -8.95
CA THR A 465 3.48 -0.01 -9.47
C THR A 465 2.30 -0.14 -8.51
N GLY A 466 1.23 -0.82 -8.91
CA GLY A 466 0.09 -1.10 -8.02
C GLY A 466 0.52 -1.76 -6.70
N PRO A 467 1.38 -2.81 -6.73
CA PRO A 467 1.95 -3.43 -5.53
C PRO A 467 2.60 -2.47 -4.52
N ALA A 468 3.34 -1.46 -4.99
CA ALA A 468 3.97 -0.45 -4.14
C ALA A 468 2.98 0.20 -3.16
N VAL A 469 1.74 0.47 -3.60
CA VAL A 469 0.68 1.07 -2.79
C VAL A 469 0.35 0.19 -1.58
N ALA A 470 0.22 -1.13 -1.79
CA ALA A 470 -0.12 -2.07 -0.74
C ALA A 470 0.98 -2.13 0.34
N PHE A 471 2.24 -2.16 -0.06
CA PHE A 471 3.38 -2.14 0.86
C PHE A 471 3.48 -0.84 1.66
N HIS A 472 3.24 0.30 1.01
CA HIS A 472 3.20 1.59 1.72
C HIS A 472 2.09 1.67 2.75
N ILE A 473 0.87 1.23 2.40
CA ILE A 473 -0.27 1.17 3.32
C ILE A 473 0.02 0.22 4.48
N GLN A 474 0.57 -0.97 4.20
CA GLN A 474 0.96 -1.94 5.23
C GLN A 474 1.95 -1.31 6.21
N ALA A 475 3.04 -0.73 5.72
CA ALA A 475 4.06 -0.12 6.57
C ALA A 475 3.51 1.06 7.39
N ALA A 476 2.59 1.86 6.82
CA ALA A 476 1.93 2.94 7.55
C ALA A 476 1.08 2.41 8.70
N LEU A 477 0.26 1.39 8.45
CA LEU A 477 -0.62 0.79 9.44
C LEU A 477 0.15 0.02 10.52
N ASP A 478 1.19 -0.73 10.15
CA ASP A 478 2.07 -1.42 11.10
C ASP A 478 2.84 -0.43 11.98
N ARG A 479 3.26 0.72 11.45
CA ARG A 479 3.87 1.80 12.22
C ARG A 479 2.90 2.45 13.21
N LEU A 480 1.64 2.63 12.81
CA LEU A 480 0.65 3.35 13.62
C LEU A 480 -0.05 2.47 14.65
N ARG A 481 -0.32 1.22 14.28
CA ARG A 481 -1.18 0.29 15.04
C ARG A 481 -0.44 -0.96 15.47
N GLY A 482 0.84 -1.12 15.09
CA GLY A 482 1.64 -2.30 15.39
C GLY A 482 1.27 -3.53 14.58
N GLY A 483 1.91 -4.65 14.87
CA GLY A 483 1.58 -5.97 14.33
C GLY A 483 1.98 -6.16 12.87
N HIS A 484 1.28 -7.06 12.18
CA HIS A 484 1.49 -7.37 10.76
C HIS A 484 0.14 -7.34 10.05
N HIS A 485 -0.17 -6.27 9.33
CA HIS A 485 -1.38 -6.23 8.51
C HIS A 485 -1.16 -6.99 7.20
N LEU A 486 -2.15 -7.76 6.80
CA LEU A 486 -2.37 -8.09 5.40
C LEU A 486 -3.02 -6.89 4.73
N VAL A 487 -2.59 -6.55 3.51
CA VAL A 487 -3.23 -5.51 2.70
C VAL A 487 -3.59 -6.07 1.35
N ARG A 488 -4.85 -5.92 0.96
CA ARG A 488 -5.37 -6.26 -0.37
C ARG A 488 -5.83 -5.00 -1.08
N THR A 489 -5.30 -4.73 -2.26
CA THR A 489 -5.84 -3.71 -3.15
C THR A 489 -6.78 -4.35 -4.17
N LEU A 490 -7.86 -3.62 -4.48
CA LEU A 490 -8.80 -3.93 -5.55
C LEU A 490 -8.90 -2.68 -6.39
N ASP A 491 -8.28 -2.66 -7.57
CA ASP A 491 -8.13 -1.43 -8.35
C ASP A 491 -9.41 -1.08 -9.13
N CYS A 492 -10.34 -2.03 -9.24
CA CYS A 492 -11.62 -1.86 -9.92
C CYS A 492 -12.74 -2.59 -9.19
N VAL A 493 -13.41 -1.87 -8.28
CA VAL A 493 -14.68 -2.25 -7.65
C VAL A 493 -15.80 -1.48 -8.35
N PRO A 494 -16.62 -2.12 -9.19
CA PRO A 494 -17.71 -1.44 -9.89
C PRO A 494 -18.71 -0.84 -8.90
N LEU A 495 -19.08 0.44 -9.05
CA LEU A 495 -20.04 1.10 -8.16
C LEU A 495 -21.51 0.86 -8.53
N GLY A 496 -21.77 0.39 -9.75
CA GLY A 496 -23.13 0.17 -10.26
C GLY A 496 -23.91 1.45 -10.60
N ALA A 497 -23.63 2.57 -9.94
CA ALA A 497 -24.24 3.87 -10.22
C ALA A 497 -23.25 5.02 -10.02
N ARG A 498 -23.38 6.08 -10.84
CA ARG A 498 -22.56 7.29 -10.71
C ARG A 498 -23.17 8.21 -9.65
N LEU A 499 -22.44 8.42 -8.56
CA LEU A 499 -22.89 9.24 -7.43
C LEU A 499 -22.33 10.67 -7.49
N PRO A 500 -23.09 11.67 -7.04
CA PRO A 500 -22.52 12.98 -6.66
C PRO A 500 -21.51 12.82 -5.51
N ALA A 501 -20.52 13.71 -5.44
CA ALA A 501 -19.42 13.64 -4.46
C ALA A 501 -19.87 13.44 -3.00
N GLY A 502 -20.88 14.18 -2.54
CA GLY A 502 -21.40 14.05 -1.17
C GLY A 502 -22.04 12.68 -0.90
N ALA A 503 -22.76 12.12 -1.88
CA ALA A 503 -23.37 10.79 -1.76
C ALA A 503 -22.32 9.67 -1.84
N LEU A 504 -21.27 9.86 -2.65
CA LEU A 504 -20.12 8.95 -2.69
C LEU A 504 -19.44 8.86 -1.33
N ARG A 505 -19.19 10.00 -0.68
CA ARG A 505 -18.60 10.02 0.68
C ARG A 505 -19.46 9.25 1.68
N VAL A 506 -20.76 9.52 1.73
CA VAL A 506 -21.68 8.82 2.66
C VAL A 506 -21.68 7.31 2.40
N HIS A 507 -21.64 6.90 1.13
CA HIS A 507 -21.53 5.49 0.76
C HIS A 507 -20.23 4.88 1.30
N VAL A 508 -19.08 5.51 1.02
CA VAL A 508 -17.76 5.06 1.46
C VAL A 508 -17.68 5.00 2.99
N ASP A 509 -18.17 6.02 3.71
CA ASP A 509 -18.16 6.07 5.18
C ASP A 509 -18.93 4.90 5.79
N ARG A 510 -20.09 4.57 5.22
CA ARG A 510 -20.91 3.43 5.64
C ARG A 510 -20.17 2.11 5.43
N VAL A 511 -19.58 1.89 4.25
CA VAL A 511 -18.85 0.64 3.95
C VAL A 511 -17.59 0.52 4.82
N ALA A 512 -16.89 1.63 5.05
CA ALA A 512 -15.74 1.67 5.95
C ALA A 512 -16.14 1.35 7.40
N GLN A 513 -17.32 1.77 7.85
CA GLN A 513 -17.86 1.39 9.17
C GLN A 513 -18.13 -0.12 9.26
N GLN A 514 -18.75 -0.70 8.24
CA GLN A 514 -18.98 -2.15 8.19
C GLN A 514 -17.66 -2.94 8.17
N CYS A 515 -16.64 -2.48 7.46
CA CYS A 515 -15.31 -3.10 7.49
C CYS A 515 -14.68 -3.02 8.89
N ARG A 516 -14.86 -1.91 9.62
CA ARG A 516 -14.34 -1.77 10.99
C ARG A 516 -14.97 -2.76 11.97
N GLU A 517 -16.25 -3.10 11.77
CA GLU A 517 -16.94 -4.12 12.57
C GLU A 517 -16.39 -5.53 12.33
N LEU A 518 -15.65 -5.73 11.23
CA LEU A 518 -14.94 -6.96 10.86
C LEU A 518 -13.43 -6.88 11.16
N ASP A 519 -12.99 -5.95 12.01
CA ASP A 519 -11.58 -5.69 12.31
C ASP A 519 -10.71 -5.38 11.07
N ALA A 520 -11.33 -4.82 10.03
CA ALA A 520 -10.68 -4.40 8.80
C ALA A 520 -10.74 -2.88 8.61
N THR A 521 -9.75 -2.35 7.89
CA THR A 521 -9.65 -0.95 7.51
C THR A 521 -9.83 -0.81 6.01
N LEU A 522 -10.76 0.04 5.58
CA LEU A 522 -11.00 0.37 4.18
C LEU A 522 -10.41 1.75 3.84
N LEU A 523 -9.74 1.83 2.70
CA LEU A 523 -9.20 3.05 2.10
C LEU A 523 -9.63 3.13 0.64
N VAL A 524 -9.99 4.31 0.15
CA VAL A 524 -10.22 4.55 -1.28
C VAL A 524 -8.91 4.96 -1.93
N THR A 525 -8.41 4.15 -2.86
CA THR A 525 -7.13 4.39 -3.55
C THR A 525 -7.31 5.10 -4.90
N ILE A 526 -8.43 4.88 -5.59
CA ILE A 526 -8.75 5.52 -6.87
C ILE A 526 -10.17 6.13 -6.79
N PRO A 527 -10.31 7.37 -6.30
CA PRO A 527 -11.62 8.04 -6.19
C PRO A 527 -12.10 8.65 -7.51
N THR A 528 -11.18 9.00 -8.41
CA THR A 528 -11.49 9.77 -9.63
C THR A 528 -12.34 8.98 -10.63
N ALA A 529 -12.19 7.65 -10.65
CA ALA A 529 -12.96 6.76 -11.50
C ALA A 529 -14.45 6.63 -11.10
N ALA A 530 -14.83 7.10 -9.91
CA ALA A 530 -16.23 7.08 -9.46
C ALA A 530 -17.14 7.99 -10.30
N PHE A 531 -16.53 8.90 -11.08
CA PHE A 531 -17.22 9.88 -11.91
C PHE A 531 -17.20 9.53 -13.40
N ASP A 532 -16.69 8.36 -13.77
CA ASP A 532 -16.74 7.89 -15.15
C ASP A 532 -18.15 7.47 -15.58
N PRO A 533 -18.43 7.37 -16.90
CA PRO A 533 -19.68 6.83 -17.39
C PRO A 533 -19.97 5.41 -16.89
N VAL A 534 -18.93 4.60 -16.68
CA VAL A 534 -18.98 3.29 -16.04
C VAL A 534 -18.15 3.38 -14.75
N PRO A 535 -18.77 3.78 -13.64
CA PRO A 535 -18.03 4.19 -12.44
C PRO A 535 -17.51 3.00 -11.65
N TYR A 536 -16.30 3.14 -11.11
CA TYR A 536 -15.68 2.20 -10.19
C TYR A 536 -14.83 2.92 -9.15
N LEU A 537 -14.49 2.23 -8.07
CA LEU A 537 -13.48 2.65 -7.10
C LEU A 537 -12.29 1.72 -7.13
N GLY A 538 -11.10 2.28 -6.95
CA GLY A 538 -9.97 1.54 -6.39
C GLY A 538 -10.04 1.60 -4.87
N VAL A 539 -9.81 0.49 -4.20
CA VAL A 539 -9.79 0.40 -2.73
C VAL A 539 -8.59 -0.40 -2.23
N ALA A 540 -8.22 -0.17 -0.98
CA ALA A 540 -7.34 -1.04 -0.21
C ALA A 540 -8.04 -1.46 1.09
N ILE A 541 -7.95 -2.75 1.41
CA ILE A 541 -8.48 -3.36 2.62
C ILE A 541 -7.30 -3.87 3.42
N ALA A 542 -7.22 -3.53 4.69
CA ALA A 542 -6.16 -3.97 5.59
C ALA A 542 -6.74 -4.66 6.82
N ALA A 543 -6.23 -5.83 7.17
CA ALA A 543 -6.65 -6.60 8.34
C ALA A 543 -5.50 -7.45 8.87
N ARG A 544 -5.58 -7.93 10.12
CA ARG A 544 -4.53 -8.79 10.70
C ARG A 544 -4.68 -10.28 10.38
N THR A 545 -5.85 -10.68 9.90
CA THR A 545 -6.17 -12.07 9.57
C THR A 545 -6.69 -12.15 8.14
N SER A 546 -6.44 -13.29 7.50
CA SER A 546 -6.95 -13.56 6.15
C SER A 546 -8.47 -13.66 6.11
N GLN A 547 -9.09 -14.11 7.22
CA GLN A 547 -10.54 -14.19 7.36
C GLN A 547 -11.17 -12.79 7.37
N ALA A 548 -10.73 -11.89 8.25
CA ALA A 548 -11.23 -10.51 8.31
C ALA A 548 -11.04 -9.78 6.97
N LEU A 549 -9.90 -10.01 6.31
CA LEU A 549 -9.62 -9.45 4.99
C LEU A 549 -10.63 -9.92 3.93
N ALA A 550 -10.96 -11.21 3.93
CA ALA A 550 -11.91 -11.80 2.98
C ALA A 550 -13.36 -11.34 3.25
N GLU A 551 -13.80 -11.35 4.50
CA GLU A 551 -15.14 -10.90 4.89
C GLU A 551 -15.36 -9.42 4.57
N ALA A 552 -14.35 -8.58 4.80
CA ALA A 552 -14.39 -7.16 4.44
C ALA A 552 -14.41 -6.95 2.93
N GLU A 553 -13.67 -7.74 2.14
CA GLU A 553 -13.76 -7.70 0.67
C GLU A 553 -15.17 -8.03 0.18
N THR A 554 -15.77 -9.11 0.68
CA THR A 554 -17.16 -9.46 0.34
C THR A 554 -18.11 -8.31 0.67
N THR A 555 -17.97 -7.72 1.86
CA THR A 555 -18.77 -6.56 2.29
C THR A 555 -18.64 -5.37 1.33
N VAL A 556 -17.42 -5.05 0.89
CA VAL A 556 -17.18 -3.95 -0.06
C VAL A 556 -17.84 -4.22 -1.42
N ARG A 557 -17.71 -5.46 -1.93
CA ARG A 557 -18.31 -5.86 -3.20
C ARG A 557 -19.84 -5.86 -3.14
N ASP A 558 -20.41 -6.44 -2.09
CA ASP A 558 -21.86 -6.51 -1.89
C ASP A 558 -22.47 -5.12 -1.74
N ALA A 559 -21.83 -4.23 -0.98
CA ALA A 559 -22.30 -2.85 -0.85
C ALA A 559 -22.32 -2.10 -2.19
N SER A 560 -21.34 -2.37 -3.06
CA SER A 560 -21.25 -1.77 -4.39
C SER A 560 -22.28 -2.36 -5.36
N THR A 561 -22.53 -3.67 -5.30
CA THR A 561 -23.61 -4.32 -6.07
C THR A 561 -24.99 -3.81 -5.64
N ALA A 562 -25.26 -3.77 -4.33
CA ALA A 562 -26.53 -3.27 -3.79
C ALA A 562 -26.79 -1.81 -4.18
N LEU A 563 -25.74 -0.99 -4.28
CA LEU A 563 -25.87 0.38 -4.79
C LEU A 563 -26.38 0.41 -6.23
N GLY A 564 -25.88 -0.46 -7.10
CA GLY A 564 -26.35 -0.56 -8.49
C GLY A 564 -27.81 -1.00 -8.59
N GLU A 565 -28.22 -1.98 -7.78
CA GLU A 565 -29.58 -2.53 -7.76
C GLU A 565 -30.64 -1.47 -7.44
N MET A 566 -30.32 -0.46 -6.61
CA MET A 566 -31.22 0.66 -6.30
C MET A 566 -31.66 1.47 -7.53
N PHE A 567 -30.94 1.38 -8.65
CA PHE A 567 -31.20 2.15 -9.87
C PHE A 567 -31.76 1.31 -11.03
N VAL A 568 -31.93 -0.01 -10.84
CA VAL A 568 -32.40 -0.92 -11.91
C VAL A 568 -33.87 -0.68 -12.28
N ASP A 569 -34.69 -0.28 -11.31
CA ASP A 569 -36.15 -0.08 -11.50
C ASP A 569 -36.55 1.38 -11.75
N LEU A 570 -35.59 2.30 -11.89
CA LEU A 570 -35.91 3.70 -12.19
C LEU A 570 -36.36 3.83 -13.66
N PRO A 571 -37.57 4.33 -13.95
CA PRO A 571 -38.00 4.56 -15.32
C PRO A 571 -37.09 5.61 -15.95
N LEU A 572 -36.18 5.16 -16.82
CA LEU A 572 -35.36 6.04 -17.64
C LEU A 572 -36.29 6.90 -18.50
N SER A 573 -36.45 8.18 -18.16
CA SER A 573 -37.21 9.11 -18.99
C SER A 573 -36.41 9.34 -20.28
N PRO A 574 -36.89 8.91 -21.46
CA PRO A 574 -36.12 9.05 -22.68
C PRO A 574 -36.24 10.50 -23.15
N ARG A 575 -35.29 11.36 -22.75
CA ARG A 575 -35.16 12.69 -23.35
C ARG A 575 -33.75 12.98 -23.85
N ALA A 576 -33.73 13.28 -25.15
CA ALA A 576 -32.67 13.85 -25.98
C ALA A 576 -31.60 12.90 -26.56
N ALA A 577 -32.04 11.84 -27.24
CA ALA A 577 -31.28 11.33 -28.39
C ALA A 577 -31.17 12.46 -29.44
N HIS A 578 -30.01 13.12 -29.48
CA HIS A 578 -29.68 14.09 -30.52
C HIS A 578 -29.79 13.44 -31.90
N GLY A 579 -30.43 14.16 -32.81
CA GLY A 579 -30.92 13.69 -34.10
C GLY A 579 -29.88 12.92 -34.91
N ALA A 580 -30.28 11.72 -35.33
CA ALA A 580 -29.64 11.02 -36.43
C ALA A 580 -29.67 11.92 -37.67
N ARG A 581 -28.50 12.44 -38.07
CA ARG A 581 -28.27 12.96 -39.43
C ARG A 581 -28.53 11.80 -40.41
N ARG A 582 -29.75 11.72 -40.94
CA ARG A 582 -30.08 10.89 -42.11
C ARG A 582 -29.17 11.33 -43.26
N ARG A 583 -28.16 10.53 -43.58
CA ARG A 583 -27.49 10.56 -44.89
C ARG A 583 -28.57 10.35 -45.96
N ARG A 584 -28.83 11.38 -46.77
CA ARG A 584 -29.64 11.25 -48.01
C ARG A 584 -28.99 10.18 -48.89
N ALA A 585 -29.74 9.11 -49.16
CA ALA A 585 -29.37 8.11 -50.15
C ALA A 585 -29.33 8.75 -51.54
N ARG A 586 -28.25 8.51 -52.29
CA ARG A 586 -28.17 8.81 -53.73
C ARG A 586 -29.17 7.90 -54.48
N LEU A 587 -30.11 8.51 -55.19
CA LEU A 587 -30.96 7.82 -56.16
C LEU A 587 -30.09 7.29 -57.32
N ARG A 588 -30.13 5.97 -57.53
CA ARG A 588 -29.64 5.32 -58.75
C ARG A 588 -30.52 5.75 -59.93
N ARG A 589 -29.92 6.26 -61.00
CA ARG A 589 -30.59 6.41 -62.31
C ARG A 589 -30.79 5.02 -62.94
N PRO A 590 -31.95 4.74 -63.55
CA PRO A 590 -32.09 3.57 -64.41
C PRO A 590 -31.50 3.87 -65.79
N SER A 591 -30.85 2.85 -66.34
CA SER A 591 -30.32 2.76 -67.69
C SER A 591 -31.44 2.81 -68.74
N ARG A 592 -31.30 3.74 -69.69
CA ARG A 592 -31.56 3.56 -71.12
C ARG A 592 -30.60 4.44 -71.90
#